data_AF-A0A1Y5IJ50-F1
#
_entry.id   AF-A0A1Y5IJ50-F1
#
_cell.length_a   1.000
_cell.length_b   1.000
_cell.length_c   1.000
_cell.angle_alpha   90.00
_cell.angle_beta   90.00
_cell.angle_gamma   90.00
#
_symmetry.space_group_name_H-M   'P 1'
#
loop_
_entity.id
_entity.type
_entity.pdbx_description
1 polymer ?
#
loop_
_entity_poly.entity_id
_entity_poly.type
_entity_poly.pdbx_seq_one_letter_code
_entity_poly.pdbx_strand_id
1 'polypeptide(L)'
;MFVTNAIAACAVVVSGTADVASALEDVPERYARLARDVVDALRTSLEHEAVDVGASASERFKYAEPAKKAVKAYLSYEGSADARESASYADIAEALRELSAFYKRNGATTPLTEETRTKILKLLTEASASLPPPEPSLMDKVLERLA
;
A
#
# COMPACT_ATOMS: atom_id res chain seq x y z
N MET A 1 -1.45 0.56 64.92
CA MET A 1 -0.50 -0.38 64.30
C MET A 1 -0.56 -0.16 62.80
N PHE A 2 0.46 0.51 62.26
CA PHE A 2 0.64 0.67 60.81
C PHE A 2 1.23 -0.61 60.26
N VAL A 3 0.57 -1.20 59.26
CA VAL A 3 1.17 -2.25 58.43
C VAL A 3 1.04 -1.81 56.98
N THR A 4 2.18 -1.37 56.45
CA THR A 4 2.54 -1.16 55.06
C THR A 4 2.58 -2.47 54.28
N ASN A 5 2.45 -2.37 52.95
CA ASN A 5 2.83 -3.32 51.87
C ASN A 5 1.61 -3.64 50.96
N ALA A 6 1.66 -3.57 49.63
CA ALA A 6 2.72 -3.25 48.69
C ALA A 6 2.07 -2.70 47.40
N ILE A 7 2.75 -1.77 46.76
CA ILE A 7 2.43 -1.22 45.44
C ILE A 7 2.72 -2.30 44.40
N ALA A 8 1.69 -2.82 43.74
CA ALA A 8 1.85 -3.62 42.52
C ALA A 8 1.95 -2.64 41.33
N ALA A 9 3.18 -2.26 41.00
CA ALA A 9 3.50 -1.58 39.75
C ALA A 9 3.44 -2.58 38.60
N CYS A 10 2.33 -2.63 37.86
CA CYS A 10 2.32 -3.22 36.51
C CYS A 10 2.96 -2.22 35.55
N ALA A 11 4.29 -2.15 35.56
CA ALA A 11 5.04 -1.55 34.46
C ALA A 11 5.08 -2.55 33.31
N VAL A 12 4.09 -2.51 32.43
CA VAL A 12 4.20 -3.13 31.10
C VAL A 12 5.08 -2.22 30.26
N VAL A 13 6.39 -2.45 30.36
CA VAL A 13 7.36 -1.96 29.38
C VAL A 13 7.35 -2.97 28.25
N VAL A 14 6.48 -2.79 27.25
CA VAL A 14 6.70 -3.39 25.94
C VAL A 14 7.57 -2.41 25.16
N SER A 15 8.88 -2.50 25.40
CA SER A 15 9.88 -2.08 24.42
C SER A 15 9.93 -3.16 23.33
N GLY A 16 8.94 -3.13 22.44
CA GLY A 16 9.00 -3.86 21.18
C GLY A 16 9.83 -3.06 20.20
N THR A 17 11.13 -3.35 20.10
CA THR A 17 11.89 -3.03 18.90
C THR A 17 11.16 -3.66 17.73
N ALA A 18 10.73 -2.81 16.79
CA ALA A 18 10.03 -3.14 15.57
C ALA A 18 10.48 -4.49 15.00
N ASP A 19 9.62 -5.49 15.15
CA ASP A 19 9.66 -6.68 14.33
C ASP A 19 9.16 -6.25 12.95
N VAL A 20 10.07 -5.76 12.12
CA VAL A 20 9.82 -5.36 10.73
C VAL A 20 9.59 -6.58 9.82
N ALA A 21 9.58 -7.79 10.39
CA ALA A 21 8.98 -8.96 9.79
C ALA A 21 7.49 -8.99 10.18
N SER A 22 6.74 -8.00 9.69
CA SER A 22 5.28 -7.98 9.76
C SER A 22 4.75 -9.36 9.39
N ALA A 23 3.93 -9.95 10.25
CA ALA A 23 3.15 -11.12 9.88
C ALA A 23 2.37 -10.75 8.61
N LEU A 24 2.71 -11.39 7.49
CA LEU A 24 2.04 -11.19 6.22
C LEU A 24 0.53 -11.31 6.42
N GLU A 25 -0.22 -10.42 5.81
CA GLU A 25 -1.67 -10.39 5.99
C GLU A 25 -2.32 -11.68 5.43
N ASP A 26 -3.24 -12.26 6.20
CA ASP A 26 -4.12 -13.32 5.71
C ASP A 26 -5.33 -12.68 5.04
N VAL A 27 -5.20 -12.43 3.73
CA VAL A 27 -6.19 -11.75 2.90
C VAL A 27 -6.55 -12.58 1.67
N PRO A 28 -7.74 -12.41 1.09
CA PRO A 28 -8.12 -13.14 -0.11
C PRO A 28 -7.13 -12.94 -1.25
N GLU A 29 -6.80 -14.03 -1.94
CA GLU A 29 -5.83 -14.03 -3.04
C GLU A 29 -6.18 -12.99 -4.13
N ARG A 30 -7.47 -12.91 -4.49
CA ARG A 30 -7.95 -11.93 -5.48
C ARG A 30 -7.71 -10.50 -5.04
N TYR A 31 -7.91 -10.21 -3.75
CA TYR A 31 -7.58 -8.89 -3.19
C TYR A 31 -6.08 -8.65 -3.28
N ALA A 32 -5.25 -9.58 -2.81
CA ALA A 32 -3.80 -9.42 -2.80
C ALA A 32 -3.23 -9.18 -4.21
N ARG A 33 -3.77 -9.86 -5.24
CA ARG A 33 -3.41 -9.61 -6.64
C ARG A 33 -3.77 -8.19 -7.08
N LEU A 34 -5.02 -7.76 -6.87
CA LEU A 34 -5.47 -6.42 -7.24
C LEU A 34 -4.72 -5.32 -6.47
N ALA A 35 -4.39 -5.55 -5.21
CA ALA A 35 -3.62 -4.65 -4.37
C ALA A 35 -2.19 -4.48 -4.90
N ARG A 36 -1.49 -5.58 -5.26
CA ARG A 36 -0.17 -5.50 -5.89
C ARG A 36 -0.23 -4.76 -7.23
N ASP A 37 -1.20 -5.09 -8.08
CA ASP A 37 -1.37 -4.42 -9.38
C ASP A 37 -1.56 -2.90 -9.22
N VAL A 38 -2.34 -2.47 -8.23
CA VAL A 38 -2.56 -1.03 -7.97
C VAL A 38 -1.31 -0.36 -7.45
N VAL A 39 -0.60 -1.00 -6.52
CA VAL A 39 0.63 -0.48 -5.92
C VAL A 39 1.70 -0.31 -7.01
N ASP A 40 1.95 -1.36 -7.78
CA ASP A 40 2.99 -1.35 -8.82
C ASP A 40 2.70 -0.31 -9.90
N ALA A 41 1.44 -0.22 -10.36
CA ALA A 41 1.05 0.72 -11.39
C ALA A 41 1.12 2.18 -10.90
N LEU A 42 0.69 2.46 -9.66
CA LEU A 42 0.79 3.80 -9.06
C LEU A 42 2.24 4.19 -8.84
N ARG A 43 3.08 3.31 -8.28
CA ARG A 43 4.51 3.57 -8.09
C ARG A 43 5.19 3.90 -9.40
N THR A 44 4.99 3.07 -10.42
CA THR A 44 5.55 3.29 -11.77
C THR A 44 5.16 4.67 -12.31
N SER A 45 3.89 5.05 -12.20
CA SER A 45 3.41 6.36 -12.66
C SER A 45 4.03 7.52 -11.88
N LEU A 46 4.13 7.41 -10.55
CA LEU A 46 4.60 8.47 -9.67
C LEU A 46 6.12 8.65 -9.71
N GLU A 47 6.86 7.55 -9.82
CA GLU A 47 8.32 7.56 -9.98
C GLU A 47 8.69 8.13 -11.35
N HIS A 48 7.95 7.81 -12.42
CA HIS A 48 8.18 8.39 -13.73
C HIS A 48 8.03 9.92 -13.72
N GLU A 49 6.96 10.43 -13.10
CA GLU A 49 6.74 11.88 -12.97
C GLU A 49 7.79 12.55 -12.05
N ALA A 50 8.42 11.82 -11.12
CA ALA A 50 9.52 12.35 -10.32
C ALA A 50 10.81 12.54 -11.14
N VAL A 51 11.07 11.64 -12.09
CA VAL A 51 12.24 11.70 -12.97
C VAL A 51 12.06 12.74 -14.06
N ASP A 52 10.85 12.87 -14.61
CA ASP A 52 10.53 13.83 -15.67
C ASP A 52 9.64 14.98 -15.16
N VAL A 53 10.23 15.82 -14.30
CA VAL A 53 9.56 16.99 -13.68
C VAL A 53 9.05 18.00 -14.72
N GLY A 54 9.62 17.97 -15.93
CA GLY A 54 9.25 18.83 -17.06
C GLY A 54 8.23 18.22 -18.02
N ALA A 55 7.80 16.97 -17.81
CA ALA A 55 6.88 16.26 -18.69
C ALA A 55 5.64 17.10 -18.98
N SER A 56 5.16 17.05 -20.22
CA SER A 56 3.87 17.64 -20.56
C SER A 56 2.74 16.93 -19.79
N ALA A 57 1.60 17.60 -19.63
CA ALA A 57 0.43 16.96 -19.06
C ALA A 57 0.04 15.70 -19.84
N SER A 58 0.17 15.72 -21.18
CA SER A 58 -0.13 14.58 -22.04
C SER A 58 0.78 13.38 -21.77
N GLU A 59 2.07 13.59 -21.53
CA GLU A 59 3.01 12.53 -21.18
C GLU A 59 2.67 11.94 -19.83
N ARG A 60 2.47 12.79 -18.80
CA ARG A 60 2.03 12.32 -17.47
C ARG A 60 0.76 11.46 -17.56
N PHE A 61 -0.23 11.88 -18.35
CA PHE A 61 -1.45 11.09 -18.54
C PHE A 61 -1.19 9.73 -19.18
N LYS A 62 -0.31 9.63 -20.19
CA LYS A 62 0.02 8.36 -20.84
C LYS A 62 0.59 7.34 -19.84
N TYR A 63 1.45 7.77 -18.92
CA TYR A 63 2.01 6.91 -17.89
C TYR A 63 1.05 6.64 -16.73
N ALA A 64 0.06 7.51 -16.51
CA ALA A 64 -0.99 7.31 -15.51
C ALA A 64 -2.14 6.39 -15.98
N GLU A 65 -2.32 6.17 -17.28
CA GLU A 65 -3.42 5.33 -17.80
C GLU A 65 -3.40 3.88 -17.26
N PRO A 66 -2.25 3.17 -17.19
CA PRO A 66 -2.17 1.87 -16.54
C PRO A 66 -2.59 1.92 -15.06
N ALA A 67 -2.13 2.94 -14.33
CA ALA A 67 -2.49 3.14 -12.93
C ALA A 67 -3.98 3.38 -12.76
N LYS A 68 -4.59 4.22 -13.59
CA LYS A 68 -6.04 4.48 -13.59
C LYS A 68 -6.86 3.22 -13.84
N LYS A 69 -6.42 2.35 -14.77
CA LYS A 69 -7.05 1.06 -15.02
C LYS A 69 -6.94 0.14 -13.80
N ALA A 70 -5.76 0.05 -13.19
CA ALA A 70 -5.54 -0.74 -11.98
C ALA A 70 -6.40 -0.25 -10.82
N VAL A 71 -6.45 1.07 -10.58
CA VAL A 71 -7.29 1.68 -9.54
C VAL A 71 -8.76 1.37 -9.77
N LYS A 72 -9.25 1.48 -11.01
CA LYS A 72 -10.63 1.12 -11.32
C LYS A 72 -10.92 -0.36 -11.02
N ALA A 73 -10.01 -1.26 -11.38
CA ALA A 73 -10.16 -2.69 -11.10
C ALA A 73 -10.15 -2.98 -9.60
N TYR A 74 -9.25 -2.35 -8.86
CA TYR A 74 -9.16 -2.42 -7.39
C TYR A 74 -10.45 -1.91 -6.73
N LEU A 75 -10.95 -0.73 -7.12
CA LEU A 75 -12.19 -0.17 -6.56
C LEU A 75 -13.45 -0.95 -6.96
N SER A 76 -13.39 -1.72 -8.05
CA SER A 76 -14.49 -2.63 -8.45
C SER A 76 -14.49 -3.94 -7.66
N TYR A 77 -13.50 -4.15 -6.77
CA TYR A 77 -13.48 -5.27 -5.85
C TYR A 77 -14.52 -5.05 -4.76
N GLU A 78 -15.58 -5.85 -4.72
CA GLU A 78 -16.65 -5.72 -3.72
C GLU A 78 -16.22 -6.14 -2.29
N GLY A 79 -14.98 -6.59 -2.09
CA GLY A 79 -14.40 -6.85 -0.76
C GLY A 79 -14.86 -8.15 -0.10
N SER A 80 -13.96 -8.80 0.65
CA SER A 80 -14.35 -9.55 1.86
C SER A 80 -14.20 -8.63 3.08
N ALA A 81 -14.74 -9.03 4.24
CA ALA A 81 -14.50 -8.29 5.49
C ALA A 81 -13.00 -8.26 5.81
N ASP A 82 -12.32 -9.39 5.69
CA ASP A 82 -10.89 -9.56 5.98
C ASP A 82 -10.01 -8.60 5.17
N ALA A 83 -10.32 -8.41 3.88
CA ALA A 83 -9.58 -7.45 3.06
C ALA A 83 -9.74 -6.01 3.55
N ARG A 84 -10.91 -5.63 4.07
CA ARG A 84 -11.19 -4.25 4.52
C ARG A 84 -10.58 -3.93 5.89
N GLU A 85 -10.32 -4.96 6.69
CA GLU A 85 -9.71 -4.86 8.01
C GLU A 85 -8.18 -4.90 7.95
N SER A 86 -7.61 -5.17 6.77
CA SER A 86 -6.16 -5.27 6.57
C SER A 86 -5.47 -3.89 6.52
N ALA A 87 -4.21 -3.83 6.95
CA ALA A 87 -3.42 -2.60 6.92
C ALA A 87 -3.11 -2.16 5.49
N SER A 88 -2.82 -3.10 4.58
CA SER A 88 -2.59 -2.80 3.16
C SER A 88 -3.80 -2.11 2.52
N TYR A 89 -5.02 -2.47 2.93
CA TYR A 89 -6.24 -1.82 2.44
C TYR A 89 -6.34 -0.38 2.94
N ALA A 90 -6.07 -0.15 4.23
CA ALA A 90 -6.06 1.18 4.82
C ALA A 90 -5.01 2.10 4.17
N ASP A 91 -3.80 1.59 3.94
CA ASP A 91 -2.70 2.34 3.33
C ASP A 91 -2.99 2.70 1.86
N ILE A 92 -3.52 1.75 1.08
CA ILE A 92 -3.95 2.01 -0.31
C ILE A 92 -5.10 3.03 -0.33
N ALA A 93 -6.09 2.89 0.57
CA ALA A 93 -7.21 3.83 0.65
C ALA A 93 -6.73 5.25 0.98
N GLU A 94 -5.79 5.39 1.92
CA GLU A 94 -5.18 6.66 2.29
C GLU A 94 -4.38 7.26 1.12
N ALA A 95 -3.59 6.45 0.39
CA ALA A 95 -2.88 6.89 -0.80
C ALA A 95 -3.83 7.43 -1.88
N LEU A 96 -4.93 6.73 -2.17
CA LEU A 96 -5.95 7.17 -3.11
C LEU A 96 -6.69 8.43 -2.64
N ARG A 97 -6.92 8.55 -1.33
CA ARG A 97 -7.53 9.74 -0.72
C ARG A 97 -6.63 10.96 -0.89
N GLU A 98 -5.32 10.83 -0.67
CA GLU A 98 -4.34 11.90 -0.87
C GLU A 98 -4.26 12.34 -2.33
N LEU A 99 -4.18 11.39 -3.28
CA LEU A 99 -4.24 11.68 -4.72
C LEU A 99 -5.52 12.46 -5.07
N SER A 100 -6.67 11.96 -4.62
CA SER A 100 -7.96 12.58 -4.90
C SER A 100 -8.06 13.99 -4.31
N ALA A 101 -7.59 14.18 -3.07
CA ALA A 101 -7.61 15.47 -2.40
C ALA A 101 -6.69 16.49 -3.10
N PHE A 102 -5.51 16.06 -3.55
CA PHE A 102 -4.58 16.90 -4.29
C PHE A 102 -5.21 17.40 -5.59
N TYR A 103 -5.67 16.48 -6.45
CA TYR A 103 -6.21 16.85 -7.76
C TYR A 103 -7.54 17.60 -7.67
N LYS A 104 -8.36 17.33 -6.65
CA LYS A 104 -9.58 18.11 -6.38
C LYS A 104 -9.26 19.57 -6.04
N ARG A 105 -8.16 19.82 -5.32
CA ARG A 105 -7.75 21.17 -4.88
C ARG A 105 -6.99 21.93 -5.97
N ASN A 106 -6.10 21.24 -6.68
CA ASN A 106 -5.12 21.88 -7.56
C ASN A 106 -5.45 21.74 -9.05
N GLY A 107 -6.42 20.91 -9.43
CA GLY A 107 -6.78 20.61 -10.82
C GLY A 107 -6.10 19.34 -11.36
N ALA A 108 -6.81 18.60 -12.22
CA ALA A 108 -6.42 17.26 -12.68
C ALA A 108 -5.13 17.19 -13.51
N THR A 109 -4.68 18.31 -14.08
CA THR A 109 -3.47 18.40 -14.90
C THR A 109 -2.25 18.85 -14.11
N THR A 110 -2.42 19.27 -12.86
CA THR A 110 -1.37 19.86 -12.04
C THR A 110 -0.39 18.79 -11.58
N PRO A 111 0.93 18.95 -11.79
CA PRO A 111 1.89 17.96 -11.32
C PRO A 111 1.88 17.86 -9.79
N LEU A 112 2.15 16.66 -9.27
CA LEU A 112 2.22 16.43 -7.83
C LEU A 112 3.43 17.13 -7.23
N THR A 113 3.23 17.73 -6.06
CA THR A 113 4.34 18.23 -5.24
C THR A 113 5.20 17.06 -4.75
N GLU A 114 6.48 17.30 -4.52
CA GLU A 114 7.41 16.30 -3.98
C GLU A 114 6.93 15.73 -2.63
N GLU A 115 6.41 16.60 -1.76
CA GLU A 115 5.86 16.21 -0.46
C GLU A 115 4.69 15.23 -0.61
N THR A 116 3.70 15.57 -1.44
CA THR A 116 2.53 14.71 -1.66
C THR A 116 2.94 13.39 -2.29
N ARG A 117 3.84 13.42 -3.28
CA ARG A 117 4.36 12.23 -3.95
C ARG A 117 5.07 11.29 -2.98
N THR A 118 6.00 11.83 -2.17
CA THR A 118 6.76 11.06 -1.18
C THR A 118 5.83 10.42 -0.15
N LYS A 119 4.82 11.15 0.32
CA LYS A 119 3.80 10.60 1.23
C LYS A 119 3.06 9.41 0.62
N ILE A 120 2.61 9.54 -0.64
CA ILE A 120 1.89 8.47 -1.33
C ILE A 120 2.80 7.25 -1.55
N LEU A 121 4.03 7.45 -2.03
CA LEU A 121 4.98 6.36 -2.26
C LEU A 121 5.32 5.59 -0.98
N LYS A 122 5.38 6.28 0.16
CA LYS A 122 5.55 5.65 1.47
C LYS A 122 4.38 4.72 1.81
N LEU A 123 3.14 5.21 1.73
CA LEU A 123 1.94 4.40 1.98
C LEU A 123 1.87 3.17 1.05
N LEU A 124 2.20 3.35 -0.24
CA LEU A 124 2.22 2.23 -1.19
C LEU A 124 3.32 1.20 -0.87
N THR A 125 4.45 1.65 -0.31
CA THR A 125 5.54 0.75 0.12
C THR A 125 5.14 -0.01 1.38
N GLU A 126 4.49 0.65 2.35
CA GLU A 126 3.94 0.02 3.56
C GLU A 126 2.87 -1.02 3.20
N ALA A 127 1.94 -0.68 2.30
CA ALA A 127 0.96 -1.61 1.77
C ALA A 127 1.62 -2.83 1.11
N SER A 128 2.62 -2.62 0.25
CA SER A 128 3.35 -3.69 -0.43
C SER A 128 4.01 -4.66 0.54
N ALA A 129 4.63 -4.15 1.60
CA ALA A 129 5.35 -4.93 2.59
C ALA A 129 4.43 -5.83 3.44
N SER A 130 3.17 -5.42 3.63
CA SER A 130 2.17 -6.18 4.40
C SER A 130 1.48 -7.28 3.58
N LEU A 131 1.45 -7.15 2.25
CA LEU A 131 0.77 -8.12 1.39
C LEU A 131 1.49 -9.48 1.39
N PRO A 132 0.75 -10.60 1.31
CA PRO A 132 1.35 -11.92 1.15
C PRO A 132 2.23 -11.98 -0.12
N PRO A 133 3.12 -12.97 -0.27
CA PRO A 133 3.86 -13.15 -1.52
C PRO A 133 2.92 -13.47 -2.69
N PRO A 134 3.31 -13.15 -3.94
CA PRO A 134 2.56 -13.57 -5.11
C PRO A 134 2.51 -15.10 -5.16
N GLU A 135 1.41 -15.65 -5.68
CA GLU A 135 1.33 -17.10 -5.85
C GLU A 135 2.45 -17.62 -6.77
N PRO A 136 3.01 -18.81 -6.48
CA PRO A 136 3.92 -19.47 -7.40
C PRO A 136 3.23 -19.67 -8.74
N SER A 137 3.97 -19.35 -9.82
CA SER A 137 3.50 -19.54 -11.17
C SER A 137 3.24 -21.02 -11.47
N LEU A 138 2.52 -21.31 -12.56
CA LEU A 138 2.36 -22.69 -13.01
C LEU A 138 3.72 -23.37 -13.25
N MET A 139 4.72 -22.61 -13.69
CA MET A 139 6.07 -23.14 -13.88
C MET A 139 6.75 -23.45 -12.54
N ASP A 140 6.58 -22.59 -11.54
CA ASP A 140 7.11 -22.84 -10.19
C ASP A 140 6.48 -24.10 -9.59
N LYS A 141 5.14 -24.24 -9.69
CA LYS A 141 4.40 -25.42 -9.24
C LYS A 141 4.82 -26.70 -10.00
N VAL A 142 5.16 -26.58 -11.29
CA VAL A 142 5.67 -27.72 -12.09
C VAL A 142 7.09 -28.10 -11.65
N LEU A 143 7.97 -27.13 -11.43
CA LEU A 143 9.34 -27.37 -10.96
C LEU A 143 9.36 -28.02 -9.57
N GLU A 144 8.50 -27.57 -8.64
CA GLU A 144 8.37 -28.18 -7.31
C GLU A 144 7.94 -29.65 -7.34
N ARG A 145 7.16 -30.06 -8.35
CA ARG A 145 6.72 -31.46 -8.50
C ARG A 145 7.75 -32.36 -9.17
N LEU A 146 8.76 -31.77 -9.81
CA LEU A 146 9.84 -32.48 -10.49
C LEU A 146 11.12 -32.57 -9.64
N ALA A 147 11.19 -31.82 -8.53
CA ALA A 147 12.25 -31.89 -7.52
C ALA A 147 11.96 -32.99 -6.49
#